data_AF-A0A8D8BBI5-F1
#
_entry.id   AF-A0A8D8BBI5-F1
#
_cell.length_a   1.000
_cell.length_b   1.000
_cell.length_c   1.000
_cell.angle_alpha   90.00
_cell.angle_beta   90.00
_cell.angle_gamma   90.00
#
_symmetry.space_group_name_H-M   'P 1'
#
loop_
_entity.id
_entity.type
_entity.pdbx_description
1 polymer ?
#
loop_
_entity_poly.entity_id
_entity_poly.type
_entity_poly.pdbx_seq_one_letter_code
_entity_poly.pdbx_strand_id
1 'polypeptide(L)'
;WETLANWQGHILEEMPVEFTDVQFIRATTLNASQTIDFTVRIQQGTGHFEIMESDVAIVTGTIRQMETTDLTTLDPPSKSAPILPMRDFYKELRLRGYHYSGVFKSVLECRMDGSCAKIAWANDWVGFLDCMLQVEIIAQDTRALAVPTGIESLCIDPILHLKRKQINEAGIEFYDVQYNPHLNVLRTGGIQVTGMQASAIARRPPPG
;
A
#
# COMPACT_ATOMS: atom_id res chain seq x y z
N TRP A 1 1.29 8.84 -9.80
CA TRP A 1 2.65 8.43 -10.23
C TRP A 1 2.76 8.50 -11.75
N GLU A 2 1.97 7.70 -12.48
CA GLU A 2 1.98 7.64 -13.96
C GLU A 2 1.86 9.01 -14.63
N THR A 3 0.96 9.88 -14.16
CA THR A 3 0.80 11.25 -14.69
C THR A 3 2.09 12.07 -14.59
N LEU A 4 2.83 11.96 -13.48
CA LEU A 4 4.11 12.65 -13.32
C LEU A 4 5.17 12.06 -14.25
N ALA A 5 5.24 10.73 -14.33
CA ALA A 5 6.19 10.02 -15.20
C ALA A 5 6.01 10.39 -16.67
N ASN A 6 4.75 10.36 -17.13
CA ASN A 6 4.39 10.75 -18.49
C ASN A 6 4.73 12.21 -18.78
N TRP A 7 4.47 13.12 -17.83
CA TRP A 7 4.78 14.53 -18.01
C TRP A 7 6.30 14.79 -18.07
N GLN A 8 7.10 14.04 -17.31
CA GLN A 8 8.56 14.14 -17.33
C GLN A 8 9.23 13.30 -18.43
N GLY A 9 8.47 12.49 -19.18
CA GLY A 9 9.01 11.63 -20.23
C GLY A 9 9.77 10.41 -19.70
N HIS A 10 9.47 9.96 -18.49
CA HIS A 10 10.08 8.78 -17.87
C HIS A 10 9.18 7.54 -17.97
N ILE A 11 9.81 6.38 -18.02
CA ILE A 11 9.15 5.09 -17.80
C ILE A 11 8.91 4.92 -16.30
N LEU A 12 7.74 4.41 -15.91
CA LEU A 12 7.36 4.25 -14.50
C LEU A 12 8.43 3.48 -13.71
N GLU A 13 8.92 2.36 -14.26
CA GLU A 13 9.89 1.46 -13.65
C GLU A 13 11.31 2.05 -13.50
N GLU A 14 11.56 3.24 -14.06
CA GLU A 14 12.86 3.92 -14.00
C GLU A 14 12.82 5.21 -13.18
N MET A 15 11.67 5.54 -12.59
CA MET A 15 11.45 6.81 -11.91
C MET A 15 11.13 6.63 -10.43
N PRO A 16 12.13 6.73 -9.55
CA PRO A 16 11.91 6.81 -8.12
C PRO A 16 11.07 8.04 -7.75
N VAL A 17 10.11 7.86 -6.84
CA VAL A 17 9.19 8.92 -6.39
C VAL A 17 9.01 8.91 -4.89
N GLU A 18 8.71 10.09 -4.35
CA GLU A 18 8.17 10.25 -3.01
C GLU A 18 6.81 10.93 -3.09
N PHE A 19 5.86 10.39 -2.35
CA PHE A 19 4.63 11.08 -1.98
C PHE A 19 4.73 11.51 -0.53
N THR A 20 4.31 12.72 -0.21
CA THR A 20 4.22 13.22 1.17
C THR A 20 2.88 13.86 1.43
N ASP A 21 2.44 13.82 2.70
CA ASP A 21 1.17 14.37 3.18
C ASP A 21 -0.02 13.95 2.31
N VAL A 22 -0.10 12.65 2.02
CA VAL A 22 -1.22 12.10 1.25
C VAL A 22 -2.44 12.03 2.16
N GLN A 23 -3.56 12.62 1.73
CA GLN A 23 -4.82 12.62 2.45
C GLN A 23 -5.91 11.99 1.59
N PHE A 24 -6.55 10.94 2.10
CA PHE A 24 -7.72 10.31 1.47
C PHE A 24 -8.99 10.94 2.04
N ILE A 25 -9.54 11.91 1.32
CA ILE A 25 -10.70 12.71 1.76
C ILE A 25 -11.97 11.88 1.74
N ARG A 26 -12.16 11.05 0.69
CA ARG A 26 -13.36 10.23 0.51
C ARG A 26 -13.04 8.96 -0.27
N ALA A 27 -13.69 7.86 0.11
CA ALA A 27 -13.68 6.62 -0.66
C ALA A 27 -14.55 6.72 -1.92
N THR A 28 -14.07 6.17 -3.03
CA THR A 28 -14.84 6.02 -4.27
C THR A 28 -15.41 4.60 -4.36
N THR A 29 -16.74 4.50 -4.55
CA THR A 29 -17.41 3.20 -4.73
C THR A 29 -17.50 2.88 -6.21
N LEU A 30 -16.90 1.78 -6.64
CA LEU A 30 -16.95 1.32 -8.02
C LEU A 30 -18.16 0.40 -8.23
N ASN A 31 -18.94 0.65 -9.29
CA ASN A 31 -20.01 -0.23 -9.72
C ASN A 31 -19.66 -0.82 -11.09
N ALA A 32 -19.90 -2.12 -11.31
CA ALA A 32 -19.48 -2.80 -12.54
C ALA A 32 -20.07 -2.20 -13.84
N SER A 33 -21.20 -1.50 -13.74
CA SER A 33 -21.88 -0.85 -14.86
C SER A 33 -21.52 0.63 -15.04
N GLN A 34 -20.67 1.19 -14.17
CA GLN A 34 -20.39 2.63 -14.13
C GLN A 34 -18.95 2.90 -14.56
N THR A 35 -18.79 3.78 -15.54
CA THR A 35 -17.50 4.43 -15.81
C THR A 35 -17.31 5.57 -14.82
N ILE A 36 -16.12 5.66 -14.23
CA ILE A 36 -15.74 6.75 -13.33
C ILE A 36 -14.49 7.40 -13.91
N ASP A 37 -14.57 8.72 -14.07
CA ASP A 37 -13.46 9.52 -14.56
C ASP A 37 -12.81 10.25 -13.37
N PHE A 38 -11.50 10.06 -13.23
CA PHE A 38 -10.69 10.81 -12.29
C PHE A 38 -9.91 11.89 -13.02
N THR A 39 -9.98 13.12 -12.51
CA THR A 39 -9.11 14.21 -12.96
C THR A 39 -7.92 14.30 -12.02
N VAL A 40 -6.72 14.12 -12.55
CA VAL A 40 -5.45 14.27 -11.81
C VAL A 40 -4.83 15.61 -12.16
N ARG A 41 -4.57 16.45 -11.17
CA ARG A 41 -3.84 17.73 -11.32
C ARG A 41 -2.56 17.67 -10.51
N ILE A 42 -1.46 18.15 -11.08
CA ILE A 42 -0.16 18.27 -10.39
C ILE A 42 0.37 19.68 -10.65
N GLN A 43 0.66 20.43 -9.58
CA GLN A 43 1.25 21.76 -9.67
C GLN A 43 2.76 21.65 -9.89
N GLN A 44 3.24 22.16 -11.02
CA GLN A 44 4.63 21.96 -11.48
C GLN A 44 5.70 22.45 -10.49
N GLY A 45 5.45 23.57 -9.79
CA GLY A 45 6.44 24.18 -8.91
C GLY A 45 6.54 23.54 -7.52
N THR A 46 5.43 23.01 -7.00
CA THR A 46 5.36 22.49 -5.62
C THR A 46 5.26 20.97 -5.57
N GLY A 47 4.83 20.33 -6.66
CA GLY A 47 4.47 18.91 -6.68
C GLY A 47 3.13 18.61 -6.00
N HIS A 48 2.42 19.63 -5.50
CA HIS A 48 1.09 19.43 -4.91
C HIS A 48 0.15 18.85 -5.95
N PHE A 49 -0.52 17.75 -5.61
CA PHE A 49 -1.45 17.08 -6.49
C PHE A 49 -2.84 16.96 -5.86
N GLU A 50 -3.83 16.90 -6.74
CA GLU A 50 -5.22 16.64 -6.39
C GLU A 50 -5.77 15.59 -7.35
N ILE A 51 -6.48 14.60 -6.81
CA ILE A 51 -7.29 13.66 -7.57
C ILE A 51 -8.75 14.00 -7.29
N MET A 52 -9.52 14.23 -8.34
CA MET A 52 -10.93 14.60 -8.23
C MET A 52 -11.82 13.60 -8.94
N GLU A 53 -13.02 13.41 -8.39
CA GLU A 53 -14.15 12.71 -9.00
C GLU A 53 -15.30 13.71 -9.10
N SER A 54 -15.81 13.96 -10.32
CA SER A 54 -16.88 14.96 -10.56
C SER A 54 -16.57 16.36 -9.97
N ASP A 55 -15.36 16.88 -10.23
CA ASP A 55 -14.84 18.16 -9.72
C ASP A 55 -14.73 18.29 -8.19
N VAL A 56 -14.89 17.19 -7.45
CA VAL A 56 -14.69 17.16 -5.99
C VAL A 56 -13.39 16.42 -5.69
N ALA A 57 -12.49 17.05 -4.93
CA ALA A 57 -11.25 16.43 -4.48
C ALA A 57 -11.53 15.22 -3.57
N ILE A 58 -10.90 14.10 -3.90
CA ILE A 58 -10.99 12.84 -3.15
C ILE A 58 -9.65 12.42 -2.55
N VAL A 59 -8.53 12.85 -3.14
CA VAL A 59 -7.18 12.64 -2.62
C VAL A 59 -6.35 13.90 -2.87
N THR A 60 -5.53 14.29 -1.90
CA THR A 60 -4.53 15.35 -2.04
C THR A 60 -3.18 14.87 -1.53
N GLY A 61 -2.13 15.58 -1.89
CA GLY A 61 -0.80 15.39 -1.30
C GLY A 61 0.27 16.07 -2.14
N THR A 62 1.53 15.73 -1.91
CA THR A 62 2.65 16.20 -2.71
C THR A 62 3.38 15.02 -3.33
N ILE A 63 3.77 15.13 -4.59
CA ILE A 63 4.57 14.12 -5.30
C ILE A 63 5.83 14.78 -5.87
N ARG A 64 6.97 14.11 -5.75
CA ARG A 64 8.23 14.52 -6.38
C ARG A 64 9.01 13.32 -6.90
N GLN A 65 9.78 13.55 -7.96
CA GLN A 65 10.81 12.60 -8.38
C GLN A 65 11.97 12.63 -7.38
N MET A 66 12.56 11.47 -7.10
CA MET A 66 13.75 11.35 -6.28
C MET A 66 14.97 11.02 -7.14
N GLU A 67 16.11 11.64 -6.81
CA GLU A 67 17.40 11.31 -7.44
C GLU A 67 18.06 10.08 -6.79
N THR A 68 17.92 9.95 -5.48
CA THR A 68 18.46 8.84 -4.68
C THR A 68 17.45 8.41 -3.63
N THR A 69 17.43 7.11 -3.32
CA THR A 69 16.63 6.57 -2.22
C THR A 69 17.56 5.88 -1.22
N ASP A 70 17.38 6.17 0.06
CA ASP A 70 18.05 5.43 1.13
C ASP A 70 17.06 4.46 1.77
N LEU A 71 16.90 3.31 1.11
CA LEU A 71 16.05 2.21 1.56
C LEU A 71 16.94 1.05 2.04
N THR A 72 17.66 1.29 3.14
CA THR A 72 18.36 0.26 3.91
C THR A 72 17.37 -0.76 4.50
N THR A 73 17.83 -1.97 4.81
CA THR A 73 16.98 -2.97 5.48
C THR A 73 16.75 -2.55 6.93
N LEU A 74 15.51 -2.65 7.43
CA LEU A 74 15.27 -2.48 8.86
C LEU A 74 15.84 -3.69 9.61
N ASP A 75 16.27 -3.45 10.84
CA ASP A 75 16.69 -4.54 11.72
C ASP A 75 15.55 -5.56 11.86
N PRO A 76 15.87 -6.87 11.87
CA PRO A 76 14.85 -7.90 11.99
C PRO A 76 14.09 -7.72 13.32
N PRO A 77 12.75 -7.82 13.30
CA PRO A 77 11.95 -7.64 14.50
C PRO A 77 12.28 -8.71 15.55
N SER A 78 12.51 -8.27 16.79
CA SER A 78 12.98 -9.11 17.90
C SER A 78 11.95 -10.09 18.45
N LYS A 79 10.66 -9.91 18.12
CA LYS A 79 9.56 -10.70 18.67
C LYS A 79 9.29 -11.97 17.87
N SER A 80 8.97 -13.05 18.59
CA SER A 80 8.46 -14.30 18.04
C SER A 80 6.93 -14.32 18.25
N ALA A 81 6.19 -13.92 17.21
CA ALA A 81 4.76 -14.16 17.12
C ALA A 81 4.50 -15.26 16.07
N PRO A 82 3.38 -16.01 16.17
CA PRO A 82 3.07 -17.06 15.21
C PRO A 82 2.95 -16.51 13.78
N ILE A 83 3.36 -17.32 12.80
CA ILE A 83 3.16 -17.00 11.39
C ILE A 83 1.76 -17.47 10.98
N LEU A 84 0.98 -16.55 10.42
CA LEU A 84 -0.31 -16.81 9.80
C LEU A 84 -0.08 -17.14 8.32
N PRO A 85 -0.41 -18.35 7.85
CA PRO A 85 -0.42 -18.63 6.41
C PRO A 85 -1.53 -17.82 5.74
N MET A 86 -1.42 -17.60 4.43
CA MET A 86 -2.38 -16.88 3.58
C MET A 86 -3.85 -17.13 3.95
N ARG A 87 -4.24 -18.40 4.10
CA ARG A 87 -5.63 -18.78 4.44
C ARG A 87 -6.10 -18.12 5.74
N ASP A 88 -5.26 -18.15 6.77
CA ASP A 88 -5.62 -17.68 8.11
C ASP A 88 -5.52 -16.15 8.19
N PHE A 89 -4.54 -15.55 7.51
CA PHE A 89 -4.43 -14.09 7.32
C PHE A 89 -5.71 -13.50 6.72
N TYR A 90 -6.14 -14.02 5.56
CA TYR A 90 -7.36 -13.53 4.90
C TYR A 90 -8.65 -13.94 5.59
N LYS A 91 -8.63 -15.01 6.38
CA LYS A 91 -9.77 -15.36 7.26
C LYS A 91 -9.95 -14.30 8.35
N GLU A 92 -8.88 -13.85 8.99
CA GLU A 92 -8.94 -12.79 9.99
C GLU A 92 -9.42 -11.46 9.36
N LEU A 93 -8.85 -11.05 8.22
CA LEU A 93 -9.32 -9.85 7.51
C LEU A 93 -10.81 -9.93 7.13
N ARG A 94 -11.30 -11.10 6.71
CA ARG A 94 -12.73 -11.31 6.45
C ARG A 94 -13.60 -11.13 7.70
N LEU A 95 -13.13 -11.57 8.86
CA LEU A 95 -13.82 -11.34 10.15
C LEU A 95 -13.85 -9.85 10.54
N ARG A 96 -12.84 -9.07 10.10
CA ARG A 96 -12.79 -7.62 10.26
C ARG A 96 -13.70 -6.86 9.28
N GLY A 97 -14.13 -7.51 8.20
CA GLY A 97 -15.06 -6.97 7.20
C GLY A 97 -14.44 -6.73 5.82
N TYR A 98 -13.19 -7.16 5.61
CA TYR A 98 -12.51 -7.02 4.32
C TYR A 98 -12.78 -8.22 3.41
N HIS A 99 -13.17 -7.94 2.17
CA HIS A 99 -13.54 -8.96 1.19
C HIS A 99 -12.56 -8.98 0.00
N TYR A 100 -11.26 -9.11 0.28
CA TYR A 100 -10.22 -9.12 -0.75
C TYR A 100 -10.28 -10.32 -1.70
N SER A 101 -9.92 -10.09 -2.96
CA SER A 101 -9.89 -11.09 -4.04
C SER A 101 -8.86 -10.72 -5.12
N GLY A 102 -8.49 -11.69 -5.98
CA GLY A 102 -7.57 -11.44 -7.09
C GLY A 102 -6.19 -11.00 -6.61
N VAL A 103 -5.61 -10.01 -7.30
CA VAL A 103 -4.27 -9.45 -6.97
C VAL A 103 -4.20 -8.80 -5.58
N PHE A 104 -5.33 -8.37 -5.02
CA PHE A 104 -5.42 -7.86 -3.64
C PHE A 104 -5.35 -8.97 -2.58
N LYS A 105 -5.27 -10.23 -3.00
CA LYS A 105 -5.14 -11.39 -2.13
C LYS A 105 -3.76 -12.04 -2.30
N SER A 106 -2.69 -11.26 -2.17
CA SER A 106 -1.31 -11.67 -2.48
C SER A 106 -0.39 -11.84 -1.25
N VAL A 107 -0.87 -11.62 -0.03
CA VAL A 107 -0.10 -11.90 1.19
C VAL A 107 0.00 -13.41 1.41
N LEU A 108 1.20 -13.97 1.22
CA LEU A 108 1.50 -15.40 1.31
C LEU A 108 1.53 -15.88 2.76
N GLU A 109 2.17 -15.09 3.61
CA GLU A 109 2.22 -15.32 5.05
C GLU A 109 2.51 -14.00 5.76
N CYS A 110 2.08 -13.89 7.01
CA CYS A 110 2.33 -12.71 7.83
C CYS A 110 2.42 -13.13 9.29
N ARG A 111 3.35 -12.54 10.03
CA ARG A 111 3.40 -12.72 11.48
C ARG A 111 2.15 -12.09 12.11
N MET A 112 1.60 -12.70 13.15
CA MET A 112 0.35 -12.25 13.77
C MET A 112 0.40 -10.81 14.30
N ASP A 113 1.58 -10.31 14.66
CA ASP A 113 1.82 -8.91 15.07
C ASP A 113 2.15 -7.97 13.89
N GLY A 114 2.05 -8.46 12.66
CA GLY A 114 2.35 -7.74 11.41
C GLY A 114 3.83 -7.45 11.17
N SER A 115 4.74 -7.82 12.08
CA SER A 115 6.13 -7.34 12.02
C SER A 115 6.90 -7.83 10.78
N CYS A 116 6.50 -8.97 10.22
CA CYS A 116 7.01 -9.52 8.98
C CYS A 116 5.88 -10.09 8.13
N ALA A 117 6.00 -9.97 6.81
CA ALA A 117 5.13 -10.65 5.87
C ALA A 117 5.89 -11.03 4.59
N LYS A 118 5.33 -11.96 3.82
CA LYS A 118 5.72 -12.22 2.44
C LYS A 118 4.56 -11.89 1.54
N ILE A 119 4.80 -11.07 0.52
CA ILE A 119 3.78 -10.67 -0.44
C ILE A 119 4.23 -11.11 -1.83
N ALA A 120 3.36 -11.84 -2.54
CA ALA A 120 3.60 -12.23 -3.91
C ALA A 120 3.60 -11.00 -4.82
N TRP A 121 4.52 -10.99 -5.79
CA TRP A 121 4.60 -9.96 -6.82
C TRP A 121 3.92 -10.46 -8.09
N ALA A 122 2.87 -9.74 -8.51
CA ALA A 122 2.10 -10.06 -9.72
C ALA A 122 2.26 -8.99 -10.81
N ASN A 123 3.37 -8.25 -10.79
CA ASN A 123 3.60 -7.09 -11.67
C ASN A 123 2.48 -6.02 -11.57
N ASP A 124 1.92 -5.85 -10.37
CA ASP A 124 0.81 -4.93 -10.09
C ASP A 124 1.14 -4.11 -8.85
N TRP A 125 1.53 -2.85 -9.07
CA TRP A 125 1.90 -1.93 -8.00
C TRP A 125 0.73 -1.62 -7.06
N VAL A 126 -0.49 -1.51 -7.60
CA VAL A 126 -1.68 -1.12 -6.83
C VAL A 126 -2.03 -2.22 -5.83
N GLY A 127 -2.14 -3.47 -6.29
CA GLY A 127 -2.41 -4.64 -5.48
C GLY A 127 -1.30 -4.92 -4.48
N PHE A 128 -0.04 -4.73 -4.88
CA PHE A 128 1.09 -4.92 -3.98
C PHE A 128 1.12 -3.87 -2.86
N LEU A 129 0.95 -2.58 -3.18
CA LEU A 129 0.88 -1.51 -2.20
C LEU A 129 -0.30 -1.71 -1.25
N ASP A 130 -1.49 -2.08 -1.76
CA ASP A 130 -2.64 -2.40 -0.90
C ASP A 130 -2.33 -3.58 0.03
N CYS A 131 -1.68 -4.64 -0.44
CA CYS A 131 -1.25 -5.75 0.41
C CYS A 131 -0.27 -5.31 1.51
N MET A 132 0.57 -4.29 1.27
CA MET A 132 1.40 -3.72 2.34
C MET A 132 0.54 -3.06 3.42
N LEU A 133 -0.48 -2.27 3.03
CA LEU A 133 -1.41 -1.66 3.98
C LEU A 133 -2.20 -2.72 4.77
N GLN A 134 -2.55 -3.85 4.13
CA GLN A 134 -3.19 -4.99 4.81
C GLN A 134 -2.33 -5.57 5.95
N VAL A 135 -1.00 -5.60 5.79
CA VAL A 135 -0.06 -6.07 6.83
C VAL A 135 -0.07 -5.15 8.05
N GLU A 136 -0.13 -3.84 7.85
CA GLU A 136 -0.27 -2.90 8.96
C GLU A 136 -1.64 -3.00 9.62
N ILE A 137 -2.72 -3.21 8.85
CA ILE A 137 -4.07 -3.43 9.40
C ILE A 137 -4.09 -4.64 10.34
N ILE A 138 -3.44 -5.76 9.99
CA ILE A 138 -3.47 -6.94 10.87
C ILE A 138 -2.70 -6.73 12.17
N ALA A 139 -1.65 -5.89 12.15
CA ALA A 139 -0.84 -5.53 13.31
C ALA A 139 -1.64 -4.78 14.39
N GLN A 140 -2.76 -4.15 14.00
CA GLN A 140 -3.65 -3.48 14.93
C GLN A 140 -4.43 -4.50 15.76
N ASP A 141 -4.44 -4.31 17.08
CA ASP A 141 -5.13 -5.17 18.07
C ASP A 141 -6.66 -5.03 18.03
N THR A 142 -7.20 -4.22 17.12
CA THR A 142 -8.65 -4.06 16.96
C THR A 142 -9.16 -4.87 15.78
N ARG A 143 -10.37 -5.42 15.92
CA ARG A 143 -11.12 -6.04 14.81
C ARG A 143 -12.04 -5.06 14.09
N ALA A 144 -11.88 -3.77 14.30
CA ALA A 144 -12.67 -2.76 13.61
C ALA A 144 -12.36 -2.81 12.11
N LEU A 145 -13.36 -2.49 11.29
CA LEU A 145 -13.14 -2.23 9.88
C LEU A 145 -12.55 -0.82 9.80
N ALA A 146 -11.35 -0.67 9.23
CA ALA A 146 -10.69 0.61 9.07
C ALA A 146 -10.30 0.86 7.61
N VAL A 147 -10.28 2.13 7.20
CA VAL A 147 -9.81 2.55 5.88
C VAL A 147 -8.68 3.56 6.04
N PRO A 148 -7.67 3.56 5.14
CA PRO A 148 -6.64 4.58 5.14
C PRO A 148 -7.25 5.98 4.99
N THR A 149 -6.79 6.92 5.79
CA THR A 149 -7.17 8.34 5.73
C THR A 149 -5.99 9.24 5.40
N GLY A 150 -4.76 8.77 5.63
CA GLY A 150 -3.58 9.48 5.16
C GLY A 150 -2.30 8.65 5.23
N ILE A 151 -1.26 9.14 4.56
CA ILE A 151 0.09 8.60 4.57
C ILE A 151 1.06 9.79 4.68
N GLU A 152 1.91 9.78 5.70
CA GLU A 152 2.90 10.84 5.91
C GLU A 152 3.94 10.86 4.78
N SER A 153 4.53 9.71 4.47
CA SER A 153 5.43 9.54 3.33
C SER A 153 5.32 8.15 2.71
N LEU A 154 5.32 8.09 1.37
CA LEU A 154 5.42 6.88 0.56
C LEU A 154 6.56 7.07 -0.44
N CYS A 155 7.66 6.36 -0.22
CA CYS A 155 8.80 6.32 -1.13
C CYS A 155 8.74 5.05 -1.98
N ILE A 156 8.90 5.18 -3.30
CA ILE A 156 8.93 4.07 -4.26
C ILE A 156 10.15 4.24 -5.16
N ASP A 157 11.10 3.33 -5.06
CA ASP A 157 12.21 3.11 -5.96
C ASP A 157 11.96 1.82 -6.77
N PRO A 158 11.42 1.94 -8.00
CA PRO A 158 11.10 0.77 -8.80
C PRO A 158 12.34 -0.01 -9.24
N ILE A 159 13.46 0.68 -9.47
CA ILE A 159 14.72 0.07 -9.90
C ILE A 159 15.24 -0.84 -8.79
N LEU A 160 15.24 -0.35 -7.54
CA LEU A 160 15.65 -1.12 -6.38
C LEU A 160 14.66 -2.24 -6.07
N HIS A 161 13.36 -1.98 -6.19
CA HIS A 161 12.31 -2.96 -5.95
C HIS A 161 12.47 -4.16 -6.89
N LEU A 162 12.57 -3.94 -8.20
CA LEU A 162 12.73 -5.02 -9.18
C LEU A 162 14.03 -5.82 -9.00
N LYS A 163 15.12 -5.19 -8.55
CA LYS A 163 16.40 -5.87 -8.24
C LYS A 163 16.35 -6.78 -7.01
N ARG A 164 15.48 -6.48 -6.04
CA ARG A 164 15.37 -7.21 -4.76
C ARG A 164 14.30 -8.32 -4.77
N LYS A 165 13.71 -8.57 -5.93
CA LYS A 165 12.69 -9.61 -6.13
C LYS A 165 13.26 -10.98 -5.79
N GLN A 166 12.53 -11.76 -5.00
CA GLN A 166 12.89 -13.13 -4.66
C GLN A 166 11.95 -14.11 -5.36
N ILE A 167 12.39 -15.35 -5.52
CA ILE A 167 11.59 -16.43 -6.12
C ILE A 167 11.65 -17.62 -5.17
N ASN A 168 10.48 -18.16 -4.81
CA ASN A 168 10.41 -19.35 -3.95
C ASN A 168 10.55 -20.65 -4.76
N GLU A 169 10.58 -21.79 -4.07
CA GLU A 169 10.71 -23.12 -4.70
C GLU A 169 9.60 -23.45 -5.70
N ALA A 170 8.42 -22.82 -5.56
CA ALA A 170 7.28 -22.97 -6.45
C ALA A 170 7.32 -22.00 -7.65
N GLY A 171 8.38 -21.21 -7.80
CA GLY A 171 8.53 -20.21 -8.87
C GLY A 171 7.72 -18.93 -8.67
N ILE A 172 7.15 -18.71 -7.47
CA ILE A 172 6.38 -17.50 -7.16
C ILE A 172 7.36 -16.39 -6.80
N GLU A 173 7.26 -15.27 -7.51
CA GLU A 173 7.98 -14.04 -7.20
C GLU A 173 7.38 -13.39 -5.96
N PHE A 174 8.21 -12.97 -5.00
CA PHE A 174 7.74 -12.37 -3.76
C PHE A 174 8.76 -11.38 -3.15
N TYR A 175 8.27 -10.64 -2.16
CA TYR A 175 9.07 -9.75 -1.34
C TYR A 175 8.81 -9.98 0.15
N ASP A 176 9.88 -9.93 0.95
CA ASP A 176 9.77 -9.84 2.40
C ASP A 176 9.45 -8.39 2.80
N VAL A 177 8.40 -8.22 3.59
CA VAL A 177 7.94 -6.94 4.12
C VAL A 177 8.18 -6.91 5.61
N GLN A 178 8.70 -5.79 6.10
CA GLN A 178 8.93 -5.54 7.52
C GLN A 178 8.06 -4.38 7.98
N TYR A 179 7.40 -4.54 9.12
CA TYR A 179 6.67 -3.48 9.79
C TYR A 179 7.28 -3.20 11.15
N ASN A 180 7.62 -1.94 11.40
CA ASN A 180 7.98 -1.46 12.71
C ASN A 180 6.85 -0.59 13.28
N PRO A 181 6.02 -1.12 14.20
CA PRO A 181 4.90 -0.36 14.77
C PRO A 181 5.34 0.82 15.65
N HIS A 182 6.58 0.81 16.17
CA HIS A 182 7.07 1.92 16.99
C HIS A 182 7.43 3.15 16.14
N LEU A 183 7.96 2.91 14.93
CA LEU A 183 8.27 3.96 13.97
C LEU A 183 7.10 4.23 13.00
N ASN A 184 6.08 3.39 13.03
CA ASN A 184 5.02 3.31 12.04
C ASN A 184 5.55 3.28 10.60
N VAL A 185 6.48 2.35 10.34
CA VAL A 185 7.16 2.18 9.04
C VAL A 185 6.95 0.78 8.50
N LEU A 186 6.38 0.68 7.31
CA LEU A 186 6.41 -0.51 6.45
C LEU A 186 7.52 -0.36 5.42
N ARG A 187 8.36 -1.38 5.24
CA ARG A 187 9.43 -1.37 4.25
C ARG A 187 9.55 -2.71 3.54
N THR A 188 9.85 -2.68 2.24
CA THR A 188 10.15 -3.88 1.44
C THR A 188 10.85 -3.51 0.15
N GLY A 189 11.77 -4.34 -0.37
CA GLY A 189 12.37 -4.11 -1.69
C GLY A 189 12.87 -2.67 -1.88
N GLY A 190 12.23 -1.91 -2.77
CA GLY A 190 12.40 -0.46 -2.95
C GLY A 190 11.17 0.38 -2.57
N ILE A 191 10.34 -0.03 -1.61
CA ILE A 191 9.18 0.72 -1.12
C ILE A 191 9.30 0.96 0.37
N GLN A 192 8.92 2.16 0.81
CA GLN A 192 8.67 2.48 2.21
C GLN A 192 7.37 3.27 2.36
N VAL A 193 6.54 2.85 3.31
CA VAL A 193 5.40 3.62 3.79
C VAL A 193 5.70 4.05 5.23
N THR A 194 5.47 5.31 5.54
CA THR A 194 5.67 5.89 6.87
C THR A 194 4.42 6.64 7.28
N GLY A 195 4.04 6.48 8.55
CA GLY A 195 2.95 7.26 9.14
C GLY A 195 1.60 7.01 8.49
N MET A 196 1.27 5.76 8.13
CA MET A 196 -0.09 5.44 7.66
C MET A 196 -1.09 5.73 8.79
N GLN A 197 -2.17 6.40 8.41
CA GLN A 197 -3.29 6.72 9.28
C GLN A 197 -4.52 6.00 8.75
N ALA A 198 -5.28 5.38 9.65
CA ALA A 198 -6.52 4.70 9.30
C ALA A 198 -7.61 5.08 10.29
N SER A 199 -8.84 5.22 9.78
CA SER A 199 -10.02 5.52 10.59
C SER A 199 -11.00 4.36 10.56
N ALA A 200 -11.55 4.02 11.73
CA ALA A 200 -12.58 3.00 11.85
C ALA A 200 -13.87 3.47 11.16
N ILE A 201 -14.52 2.57 10.43
CA ILE A 201 -15.79 2.81 9.76
C ILE A 201 -16.85 1.81 10.24
N ALA A 202 -18.11 2.24 10.20
CA ALA A 202 -19.23 1.37 10.53
C ALA A 202 -19.35 0.24 9.51
N ARG A 203 -19.59 -0.97 10.00
CA ARG A 203 -19.93 -2.11 9.13
C ARG A 203 -21.35 -1.91 8.61
N ARG A 204 -21.58 -2.22 7.33
CA ARG A 204 -22.95 -2.30 6.82
C ARG A 204 -23.68 -3.43 7.58
N PRO A 205 -24.91 -3.21 8.08
CA PRO A 205 -25.69 -4.30 8.64
C PRO A 205 -25.88 -5.38 7.57
N PRO A 206 -25.86 -6.68 7.96
CA PRO A 206 -26.14 -7.75 7.00
C PRO A 206 -27.51 -7.50 6.34
N PRO A 207 -27.67 -7.77 5.04
CA PRO A 207 -28.99 -7.77 4.43
C PRO A 207 -29.85 -8.77 5.20
N GLY A 208 -30.95 -8.27 5.78
CA GLY A 208 -31.94 -9.08 6.50
C GLY A 208 -32.78 -9.94 5.56
#